data_AF-A0A7W7U4Y0-F1
#
_entry.id   AF-A0A7W7U4Y0-F1
#
_cell.length_a   1.000
_cell.length_b   1.000
_cell.length_c   1.000
_cell.angle_alpha   90.00
_cell.angle_beta   90.00
_cell.angle_gamma   90.00
#
_symmetry.space_group_name_H-M   'P 1'
#
loop_
_entity.id
_entity.type
_entity.pdbx_description
1 polymer ?
#
loop_
_entity_poly.entity_id
_entity_poly.type
_entity_poly.pdbx_seq_one_letter_code
_entity_poly.pdbx_strand_id
1 'polypeptide(L)'
;MTSSMEWIRRYYDVPARHRMRIEYDGKPATIVGTRGPYLAFRVDGEKRIRWDHPTYRIVYPAVPEPARPRGWCEHCTKDRAMTKDGVMGEHRWSGRNWSEPCPGSGKPPWKPVRNQTHPGEQVAS
;
A
#
# COMPACT_ATOMS: atom_id res chain seq x y z
N MET A 1 13.15 -1.48 6.85
CA MET A 1 12.66 -2.37 5.76
C MET A 1 11.19 -2.03 5.48
N THR A 2 10.83 -1.81 4.22
CA THR A 2 9.42 -1.79 3.78
C THR A 2 8.86 -3.20 3.82
N SER A 3 7.60 -3.36 4.23
CA SER A 3 6.97 -4.68 4.11
C SER A 3 6.86 -5.11 2.65
N SER A 4 6.87 -6.41 2.37
CA SER A 4 6.69 -6.94 1.00
C SER A 4 5.40 -6.44 0.35
N MET A 5 4.34 -6.23 1.13
CA MET A 5 3.07 -5.68 0.63
C MET A 5 3.16 -4.19 0.28
N GLU A 6 3.91 -3.41 1.06
CA GLU A 6 4.19 -2.01 0.74
C GLU A 6 5.04 -1.88 -0.53
N TRP A 7 6.02 -2.76 -0.71
CA TRP A 7 6.78 -2.84 -1.95
C TRP A 7 5.87 -3.16 -3.15
N ILE A 8 4.97 -4.15 -3.03
CA ILE A 8 4.00 -4.50 -4.09
C ILE A 8 3.14 -3.30 -4.49
N ARG A 9 2.55 -2.59 -3.51
CA ARG A 9 1.74 -1.40 -3.78
C ARG A 9 2.54 -0.33 -4.52
N ARG A 10 3.77 -0.07 -4.08
CA ARG A 10 4.66 0.93 -4.67
C ARG A 10 5.05 0.60 -6.10
N TYR A 11 5.46 -0.65 -6.32
CA TYR A 11 6.05 -1.12 -7.57
C TYR A 11 4.98 -1.37 -8.64
N TYR A 12 3.93 -2.12 -8.29
CA TYR A 12 2.86 -2.47 -9.23
C TYR A 12 1.72 -1.46 -9.28
N ASP A 13 1.72 -0.47 -8.37
CA ASP A 13 0.69 0.57 -8.31
C ASP A 13 -0.73 -0.03 -8.17
N VAL A 14 -0.86 -0.97 -7.24
CA VAL A 14 -2.12 -1.67 -6.91
C VAL A 14 -2.52 -1.38 -5.46
N PRO A 15 -3.81 -1.48 -5.10
CA PRO A 15 -4.27 -1.26 -3.72
C PRO A 15 -4.08 -2.42 -2.75
N ALA A 16 -3.28 -3.42 -3.10
CA ALA A 16 -3.18 -4.67 -2.36
C ALA A 16 -2.92 -4.49 -0.86
N ARG A 17 -3.76 -5.09 -0.02
CA ARG A 17 -3.67 -5.06 1.44
C ARG A 17 -4.00 -6.41 2.04
N HIS A 18 -3.40 -6.71 3.19
CA HIS A 18 -3.75 -7.89 3.96
C HIS A 18 -5.23 -7.82 4.35
N ARG A 19 -5.95 -8.93 4.16
CA ARG A 19 -7.41 -9.08 4.32
C ARG A 19 -8.27 -8.30 3.31
N MET A 20 -7.69 -7.67 2.29
CA MET A 20 -8.49 -7.05 1.23
C MET A 20 -9.23 -8.11 0.42
N ARG A 21 -10.51 -7.84 0.15
CA ARG A 21 -11.34 -8.59 -0.78
C ARG A 21 -11.02 -8.19 -2.20
N ILE A 22 -10.86 -9.18 -3.06
CA ILE A 22 -10.57 -9.04 -4.48
C ILE A 22 -11.42 -10.05 -5.26
N GLU A 23 -11.47 -9.89 -6.58
CA GLU A 23 -11.92 -10.94 -7.48
C GLU A 23 -10.70 -11.52 -8.19
N TYR A 24 -10.64 -12.84 -8.32
CA TYR A 24 -9.63 -13.56 -9.07
C TYR A 24 -10.31 -14.52 -10.05
N ASP A 25 -10.09 -14.34 -11.35
CA ASP A 25 -10.76 -15.14 -12.41
C ASP A 25 -12.29 -15.20 -12.22
N GLY A 26 -12.94 -14.07 -11.91
CA GLY A 26 -14.39 -14.01 -11.67
C GLY A 26 -14.84 -14.54 -10.30
N LYS A 27 -13.91 -15.00 -9.45
CA LYS A 27 -14.23 -15.61 -8.16
C LYS A 27 -13.82 -14.73 -6.98
N PRO A 28 -14.66 -14.63 -5.95
CA PRO A 28 -14.35 -13.85 -4.76
C PRO A 28 -13.16 -14.46 -3.98
N ALA A 29 -12.20 -13.62 -3.56
CA ALA A 29 -10.99 -14.04 -2.86
C ALA A 29 -10.51 -13.01 -1.82
N THR A 30 -9.70 -13.46 -0.84
CA THR A 30 -9.08 -12.61 0.19
C THR A 30 -7.57 -12.65 0.09
N ILE A 31 -6.91 -11.49 0.05
CA ILE A 31 -5.46 -11.37 0.19
C ILE A 31 -5.04 -11.76 1.61
N VAL A 32 -4.16 -12.75 1.74
CA VAL A 32 -3.65 -13.26 3.03
C VAL A 32 -2.17 -12.99 3.24
N GLY A 33 -1.46 -12.44 2.25
CA GLY A 33 -0.06 -12.06 2.40
C GLY A 33 0.66 -11.87 1.08
N THR A 34 1.97 -12.08 1.11
CA THR A 34 2.86 -11.95 -0.05
C THR A 34 3.90 -13.06 -0.05
N ARG A 35 4.38 -13.44 -1.24
CA ARG A 35 5.58 -14.26 -1.39
C ARG A 35 6.46 -13.63 -2.48
N GLY A 36 7.51 -12.91 -2.06
CA GLY A 36 8.32 -12.12 -2.98
C GLY A 36 7.47 -11.09 -3.75
N PRO A 37 7.51 -11.06 -5.09
CA PRO A 37 6.70 -10.14 -5.89
C PRO A 37 5.23 -10.57 -6.04
N TYR A 38 4.84 -11.76 -5.55
CA TYR A 38 3.50 -12.32 -5.74
C TYR A 38 2.58 -12.04 -4.54
N LEU A 39 1.29 -11.84 -4.81
CA LEU A 39 0.26 -11.81 -3.78
C LEU A 39 -0.14 -13.22 -3.40
N ALA A 40 -0.28 -13.45 -2.09
CA ALA A 40 -0.90 -14.65 -1.56
C ALA A 40 -2.37 -14.37 -1.26
N PHE A 41 -3.29 -15.16 -1.79
CA PHE A 41 -4.73 -15.01 -1.54
C PHE A 41 -5.44 -16.37 -1.44
N ARG A 42 -6.60 -16.37 -0.81
CA ARG A 42 -7.49 -17.55 -0.72
C ARG A 42 -8.76 -17.25 -1.50
N VAL A 43 -9.04 -18.07 -2.50
CA VAL A 43 -10.32 -18.05 -3.23
C VAL A 43 -11.38 -18.68 -2.34
N ASP A 44 -12.57 -18.10 -2.29
CA ASP A 44 -13.66 -18.59 -1.45
C ASP A 44 -14.05 -20.02 -1.87
N GLY A 45 -14.24 -20.89 -0.87
CA GLY A 45 -14.48 -22.32 -1.08
C GLY A 45 -13.22 -23.16 -1.32
N GLU A 46 -12.06 -22.55 -1.56
CA GLU A 46 -10.79 -23.26 -1.73
C GLU A 46 -10.00 -23.37 -0.41
N LYS A 47 -9.45 -24.56 -0.14
CA LYS A 47 -8.59 -24.79 1.04
C LYS A 47 -7.18 -24.22 0.86
N ARG A 48 -6.69 -24.17 -0.38
CA ARG A 48 -5.30 -23.81 -0.70
C ARG A 48 -5.14 -22.31 -0.88
N ILE A 49 -3.97 -21.82 -0.48
CA ILE A 49 -3.54 -20.46 -0.79
C ILE A 49 -2.99 -20.47 -2.22
N ARG A 50 -3.39 -19.48 -3.01
CA ARG A 50 -2.88 -19.22 -4.36
C ARG A 50 -1.85 -18.11 -4.28
N TRP A 51 -0.91 -18.12 -5.22
CA TRP A 51 0.04 -17.04 -5.43
C TRP A 51 -0.02 -16.60 -6.88
N ASP A 52 -0.19 -15.30 -7.11
CA ASP A 52 -0.21 -14.77 -8.47
C ASP A 52 0.32 -13.32 -8.53
N HIS A 53 0.62 -12.88 -9.75
CA HIS A 53 1.12 -11.55 -10.02
C HIS A 53 0.05 -10.50 -9.67
N PRO A 54 0.40 -9.38 -9.00
CA PRO A 54 -0.59 -8.46 -8.47
C PRO A 54 -1.49 -7.79 -9.52
N THR A 55 -1.10 -7.81 -10.80
CA THR A 55 -1.85 -7.22 -11.92
C THR A 55 -2.46 -8.26 -12.85
N TYR A 56 -2.33 -9.55 -12.56
CA TYR A 56 -2.80 -10.62 -13.44
C TYR A 56 -4.08 -11.24 -12.91
N ARG A 57 -5.17 -11.14 -13.67
CA ARG A 57 -6.50 -11.74 -13.37
C ARG A 57 -7.11 -11.34 -12.02
N ILE A 58 -6.58 -10.31 -11.38
CA ILE A 58 -7.09 -9.75 -10.14
C ILE A 58 -7.84 -8.46 -10.46
N VAL A 59 -9.09 -8.39 -10.01
CA VAL A 59 -9.83 -7.13 -9.94
C VAL A 59 -9.84 -6.66 -8.49
N TYR A 60 -9.31 -5.46 -8.29
CA TYR A 60 -9.38 -4.79 -6.99
C TYR A 60 -10.68 -4.00 -6.89
N PRO A 61 -11.29 -3.94 -5.71
CA PRO A 61 -12.45 -3.07 -5.50
C PRO A 61 -12.03 -1.61 -5.67
N ALA A 62 -13.01 -0.77 -5.99
CA ALA A 62 -12.82 0.67 -5.92
C ALA A 62 -12.37 1.06 -4.50
N VAL A 63 -11.32 1.84 -4.44
CA VAL A 63 -10.73 2.30 -3.20
C VAL A 63 -11.07 3.78 -3.03
N PRO A 64 -11.65 4.19 -1.90
CA PRO A 64 -11.97 5.59 -1.69
C PRO A 64 -10.70 6.42 -1.61
N GLU A 65 -10.78 7.64 -2.15
CA GLU A 65 -9.71 8.62 -2.07
C GLU A 65 -9.31 8.87 -0.61
N PRO A 66 -8.00 8.99 -0.34
CA PRO A 66 -7.55 9.31 0.98
C PRO A 66 -7.92 10.75 1.37
N ALA A 67 -8.38 10.94 2.61
CA ALA A 67 -8.73 12.26 3.15
C ALA A 67 -7.57 13.28 3.10
N ARG A 68 -6.33 12.79 3.00
CA ARG A 68 -5.14 13.60 2.75
C ARG A 68 -4.39 13.00 1.56
N PRO A 69 -3.82 13.82 0.66
CA PRO A 69 -2.94 13.32 -0.38
C PRO A 69 -1.81 12.48 0.24
N ARG A 70 -1.35 11.46 -0.47
CA ARG A 70 -0.31 10.55 0.01
C ARG A 70 0.81 10.42 -1.01
N GLY A 71 2.00 10.08 -0.52
CA GLY A 71 3.20 10.01 -1.35
C GLY A 71 4.25 9.07 -0.77
N TRP A 72 5.07 8.53 -1.67
CA TRP A 72 6.22 7.71 -1.30
C TRP A 72 7.38 8.59 -0.89
N CYS A 73 7.79 8.49 0.38
CA CYS A 73 8.97 9.19 0.88
C CYS A 73 10.23 8.62 0.23
N GLU A 74 11.07 9.47 -0.36
CA GLU A 74 12.38 9.05 -0.88
C GLU A 74 13.28 8.49 0.22
N HIS A 75 13.30 9.15 1.38
CA HIS A 75 14.23 8.82 2.46
C HIS A 75 13.85 7.56 3.24
N CYS A 76 12.59 7.45 3.67
CA CYS A 76 12.16 6.27 4.44
C CYS A 76 11.51 5.19 3.58
N THR A 77 11.34 5.42 2.27
CA THR A 77 10.74 4.50 1.29
C THR A 77 9.31 4.06 1.61
N LYS A 78 8.63 4.77 2.52
CA LYS A 78 7.28 4.45 2.97
C LYS A 78 6.24 5.40 2.39
N ASP A 79 5.02 4.91 2.27
CA ASP A 79 3.85 5.74 2.02
C ASP A 79 3.54 6.61 3.25
N ARG A 80 3.45 7.93 3.07
CA ARG A 80 3.08 8.89 4.11
C ARG A 80 2.01 9.85 3.63
N ALA A 81 1.28 10.40 4.59
CA ALA A 81 0.42 11.55 4.36
C ALA A 81 1.26 12.76 3.91
N MET A 82 0.71 13.51 2.98
CA MET A 82 1.21 14.78 2.51
C MET A 82 0.37 15.92 3.09
N THR A 83 0.97 17.10 3.09
CA THR A 83 0.30 18.37 3.36
C THR A 83 -0.53 18.81 2.15
N LYS A 84 -1.39 19.80 2.36
CA LYS A 84 -2.14 20.45 1.27
C LYS A 84 -1.23 21.12 0.23
N ASP A 85 -0.01 21.48 0.63
CA ASP A 85 0.98 22.17 -0.21
C ASP A 85 1.80 21.19 -1.08
N GLY A 86 1.44 19.90 -1.09
CA GLY A 86 2.08 18.91 -1.96
C GLY A 86 3.43 18.39 -1.45
N VAL A 87 3.78 18.64 -0.19
CA VAL A 87 4.99 18.09 0.45
C VAL A 87 4.64 17.03 1.50
N MET A 88 5.58 16.15 1.79
CA MET A 88 5.47 15.13 2.83
C MET A 88 5.18 15.78 4.19
N GLY A 89 4.16 15.28 4.89
CA GLY A 89 3.88 15.69 6.25
C GLY A 89 5.00 15.28 7.21
N GLU A 90 4.99 15.83 8.42
CA GLU A 90 5.93 15.43 9.46
C GLU A 90 5.78 13.94 9.76
N HIS A 91 6.88 13.20 9.66
CA HIS A 91 6.91 11.79 9.99
C HIS A 91 8.29 11.38 10.48
N ARG A 92 8.33 10.32 11.27
CA ARG A 92 9.57 9.71 11.76
C ARG A 92 9.94 8.49 10.95
N TRP A 93 11.22 8.17 10.93
CA TRP A 93 11.76 6.97 10.28
C TRP A 93 12.54 6.13 11.30
N SER A 94 12.60 4.82 11.05
CA SER A 94 13.37 3.87 11.87
C SER A 94 14.86 3.96 11.50
N GLY A 95 15.45 5.14 11.66
CA GLY A 95 16.88 5.38 11.55
C GLY A 95 17.62 4.89 12.80
N ARG A 96 18.90 5.29 12.95
CA ARG A 96 19.80 4.79 14.01
C ARG A 96 19.27 5.00 15.44
N ASN A 97 18.44 6.02 15.68
CA ASN A 97 17.97 6.39 17.02
C ASN A 97 16.45 6.24 17.24
N TRP A 98 15.76 5.41 16.44
CA TRP A 98 14.33 5.04 16.60
C TRP A 98 13.30 6.18 16.74
N SER A 99 13.67 7.45 16.56
CA SER A 99 12.79 8.60 16.81
C SER A 99 13.14 9.86 16.04
N GLU A 100 14.10 9.85 15.12
CA GLU A 100 14.46 11.09 14.39
C GLU A 100 13.38 11.49 13.37
N PRO A 101 13.13 12.80 13.20
CA PRO A 101 12.38 13.30 12.06
C PRO A 101 12.97 12.75 10.76
N CYS A 102 12.12 12.24 9.87
CA CYS A 102 12.56 11.80 8.58
C CYS A 102 13.06 13.02 7.79
N PRO A 103 14.26 12.96 7.18
CA PRO A 103 14.76 14.06 6.32
C PRO A 103 13.84 14.40 5.15
N GLY A 104 12.95 13.48 4.78
CA GLY A 104 11.93 13.71 3.77
C GLY A 104 10.72 14.52 4.24
N SER A 105 10.61 14.86 5.52
CA SER A 105 9.53 15.74 6.00
C SER A 105 9.67 17.13 5.36
N GLY A 106 8.57 17.69 4.88
CA GLY A 106 8.58 18.98 4.16
C GLY A 106 9.20 18.93 2.76
N LYS A 107 9.57 17.75 2.25
CA LYS A 107 10.08 17.56 0.87
C LYS A 107 8.98 17.02 -0.04
N PRO A 108 9.08 17.21 -1.38
CA PRO A 108 8.19 16.53 -2.32
C PRO A 108 8.28 15.00 -2.18
N PRO A 109 7.19 14.26 -2.44
CA PRO A 109 7.28 12.80 -2.54
C PRO A 109 8.12 12.41 -3.77
N TRP A 110 8.80 11.27 -3.70
CA TRP A 110 9.45 10.70 -4.88
C TRP A 110 8.43 10.26 -5.94
N LYS A 111 7.29 9.72 -5.49
CA LYS A 111 6.16 9.33 -6.33
C LYS A 111 4.85 9.62 -5.58
N PRO A 112 3.87 10.31 -6.20
CA PRO A 112 2.55 10.44 -5.59
C PRO A 112 1.88 9.06 -5.51
N VAL A 113 1.14 8.82 -4.43
CA VAL A 113 0.26 7.66 -4.32
C VAL A 113 -0.98 7.95 -5.14
N ARG A 114 -1.32 7.09 -6.10
CA ARG A 114 -2.55 7.24 -6.88
C ARG A 114 -3.76 6.97 -5.99
N ASN A 115 -4.83 7.71 -6.24
CA ASN A 115 -6.07 7.69 -5.46
C ASN A 115 -6.69 6.28 -5.33
N GLN A 116 -6.42 5.39 -6.30
CA GLN A 116 -6.92 4.02 -6.32
C GLN A 116 -6.02 3.00 -5.62
N THR A 117 -4.81 3.37 -5.17
CA THR A 117 -3.84 2.40 -4.63
C THR A 117 -3.79 2.38 -3.11
N HIS A 118 -4.51 3.29 -2.43
CA HIS A 118 -4.54 3.33 -0.98
C HIS A 118 -5.91 3.81 -0.48
N PRO A 119 -6.68 2.99 0.28
CA PRO A 119 -7.79 3.53 1.02
C PRO A 119 -7.22 4.57 1.99
N GLY A 120 -7.94 5.68 2.06
CA GLY A 120 -7.75 6.69 3.07
C GLY A 120 -7.50 6.12 4.44
N GLU A 121 -6.83 6.92 5.26
CA GLU A 121 -6.78 6.66 6.69
C GLU A 121 -8.22 6.52 7.16
N GLN A 122 -8.65 5.28 7.41
CA GLN A 122 -9.91 5.03 8.07
C GLN A 122 -9.73 5.59 9.46
N VAL A 123 -10.34 6.76 9.70
CA VAL A 123 -10.56 7.22 11.06
C VAL A 123 -11.27 6.09 11.78
N ALA A 124 -10.53 5.41 12.66
CA ALA A 124 -11.14 4.49 13.60
C ALA A 124 -12.13 5.35 14.41
N SER A 125 -13.42 5.07 14.24
CA SER A 125 -14.46 5.52 15.17
C SER A 125 -14.36 4.71 16.46
#